data_AF-A0AAJ5EDR1-F1
#
_entry.id   AF-A0AAJ5EDR1-F1
#
_cell.length_a   1.000
_cell.length_b   1.000
_cell.length_c   1.000
_cell.angle_alpha   90.00
_cell.angle_beta   90.00
_cell.angle_gamma   90.00
#
_symmetry.space_group_name_H-M   'P 1'
#
loop_
_entity.id
_entity.type
_entity.pdbx_description
1 polymer ?
#
loop_
_entity_poly.entity_id
_entity_poly.type
_entity_poly.pdbx_seq_one_letter_code
_entity_poly.pdbx_strand_id
1 'polypeptide(L)'
;MKDKITYPNVFFCPMGEKNTDTIDINFENEEVNQKINFFKSHPEILQEVFGNEKNYPKDYSKISFWGTTPSMENIWKEMNENDLVFFSKNNQGFVYMAKIHKRIVNEDIKKEFWEIDDVKWHNVFFLKDVRKIQISTKEMNKFANYKEGYIYRGLSKLSRYWSVEFWESFSIYYYFNQSLFKKLEDE
;
A
#
# COMPACT_ATOMS: atom_id res chain seq x y z
N MET A 1 -13.77 -29.54 -14.15
CA MET A 1 -13.25 -28.18 -14.40
C MET A 1 -12.01 -28.03 -13.52
N LYS A 2 -10.84 -27.73 -14.08
CA LYS A 2 -9.69 -27.33 -13.23
C LYS A 2 -10.01 -25.94 -12.71
N ASP A 3 -10.11 -25.77 -11.40
CA ASP A 3 -10.19 -24.46 -10.79
C ASP A 3 -9.01 -23.65 -11.28
N LYS A 4 -9.30 -22.56 -12.00
CA LYS A 4 -8.28 -21.68 -12.53
C LYS A 4 -7.68 -20.98 -11.32
N ILE A 5 -6.45 -21.34 -10.94
CA ILE A 5 -5.75 -20.66 -9.84
C ILE A 5 -5.75 -19.16 -10.16
N THR A 6 -6.42 -18.37 -9.33
CA THR A 6 -6.41 -16.91 -9.41
C THR A 6 -5.59 -16.39 -8.24
N TYR A 7 -4.42 -15.87 -8.55
CA TYR A 7 -3.63 -15.16 -7.55
C TYR A 7 -4.19 -13.75 -7.30
N PRO A 8 -3.94 -13.17 -6.11
CA PRO A 8 -4.22 -11.77 -5.86
C PRO A 8 -3.48 -10.88 -6.87
N ASN A 9 -4.07 -9.73 -7.19
CA ASN A 9 -3.41 -8.75 -8.04
C ASN A 9 -2.18 -8.17 -7.32
N VAL A 10 -1.23 -7.70 -8.12
CA VAL A 10 -0.01 -7.05 -7.63
C VAL A 10 0.02 -5.63 -8.16
N PHE A 11 0.24 -4.68 -7.25
CA PHE A 11 0.31 -3.26 -7.54
C PHE A 11 1.68 -2.70 -7.14
N PHE A 12 2.11 -1.67 -7.87
CA PHE A 12 3.31 -0.91 -7.56
C PHE A 12 2.94 0.56 -7.40
N CYS A 13 3.42 1.16 -6.32
CA CYS A 13 3.10 2.52 -5.94
C CYS A 13 4.38 3.27 -5.56
N PRO A 14 4.96 4.05 -6.48
CA PRO A 14 6.04 4.96 -6.14
C PRO A 14 5.58 5.97 -5.11
N MET A 15 6.34 6.07 -4.03
CA MET A 15 6.17 7.08 -2.99
C MET A 15 6.68 8.43 -3.49
N GLY A 16 6.11 9.51 -2.96
CA GLY A 16 6.46 10.87 -3.34
C GLY A 16 7.82 11.31 -2.81
N GLU A 17 8.06 12.62 -2.80
CA GLU A 17 9.16 13.18 -2.02
C GLU A 17 8.75 13.27 -0.54
N LYS A 18 9.75 13.35 0.35
CA LYS A 18 9.65 13.23 1.82
C LYS A 18 8.43 13.91 2.47
N ASN A 19 7.95 15.02 1.93
CA ASN A 19 6.86 15.82 2.48
C ASN A 19 5.45 15.31 2.13
N THR A 20 5.34 14.24 1.33
CA THR A 20 4.07 13.58 0.94
C THR A 20 4.09 12.07 1.22
N ASP A 21 5.17 11.60 1.85
CA ASP A 21 5.39 10.19 2.19
C ASP A 21 4.54 9.81 3.42
N THR A 22 3.23 9.62 3.26
CA THR A 22 2.38 9.00 4.31
C THR A 22 2.65 7.50 4.58
N ILE A 23 3.71 6.94 3.98
CA ILE A 23 4.29 5.65 4.36
C ILE A 23 5.66 5.98 4.93
N ASP A 24 5.68 6.93 5.86
CA ASP A 24 6.46 6.68 7.05
C ASP A 24 5.51 6.05 8.06
N ILE A 25 5.67 4.73 8.21
CA ILE A 25 4.98 3.97 9.25
C ILE A 25 5.56 4.35 10.62
N ASN A 26 6.63 5.15 10.63
CA ASN A 26 7.07 6.00 11.72
C ASN A 26 6.75 7.46 11.39
N PHE A 27 5.49 7.84 11.53
CA PHE A 27 5.12 9.24 11.71
C PHE A 27 6.07 9.88 12.74
N GLU A 28 6.55 11.10 12.49
CA GLU A 28 7.14 11.85 13.60
C GLU A 28 6.09 11.99 14.72
N ASN A 29 6.51 12.08 15.99
CA ASN A 29 5.57 12.01 17.14
C ASN A 29 4.35 12.94 17.02
N GLU A 30 4.48 14.05 16.30
CA GLU A 30 3.40 15.00 16.04
C GLU A 30 2.34 14.45 15.08
N GLU A 31 2.73 13.81 13.98
CA GLU A 31 1.83 13.24 12.99
C GLU A 31 1.12 11.97 13.50
N VAL A 32 1.75 11.22 14.43
CA VAL A 32 1.11 10.08 15.12
C VAL A 32 -0.14 10.56 15.87
N ASN A 33 0.00 11.65 16.62
CA ASN A 33 -1.09 12.20 17.42
C ASN A 33 -2.19 12.79 16.55
N GLN A 34 -1.82 13.45 15.44
CA GLN A 34 -2.76 13.91 14.43
C GLN A 34 -3.61 12.75 13.90
N LYS A 35 -2.97 11.65 13.51
CA LYS A 35 -3.67 10.44 13.03
C LYS A 35 -4.60 9.83 14.07
N ILE A 36 -4.12 9.67 15.31
CA ILE A 36 -4.93 9.13 16.40
C ILE A 36 -6.17 10.01 16.63
N ASN A 37 -6.00 11.33 16.68
CA ASN A 37 -7.08 12.26 16.92
C ASN A 37 -8.09 12.27 15.76
N PHE A 38 -7.61 12.23 14.52
CA PHE A 38 -8.45 12.15 13.32
C PHE A 38 -9.37 10.93 13.37
N PHE A 39 -8.84 9.71 13.57
CA PHE A 39 -9.67 8.51 13.61
C PHE A 39 -10.57 8.43 14.86
N LYS A 40 -10.21 9.10 15.96
CA LYS A 40 -11.10 9.25 17.11
C LYS A 40 -12.31 10.14 16.81
N SER A 41 -12.13 11.20 16.04
CA SER A 41 -13.21 12.13 15.68
C SER A 41 -14.04 11.68 14.46
N HIS A 42 -13.58 10.68 13.71
CA HIS A 42 -14.24 10.15 12.50
C HIS A 42 -14.60 8.65 12.63
N PRO A 43 -15.47 8.26 13.58
CA PRO A 43 -15.85 6.86 13.78
C PRO A 43 -16.58 6.24 12.58
N GLU A 44 -17.21 7.04 11.72
CA GLU A 44 -17.84 6.60 10.48
C GLU A 44 -16.83 6.03 9.49
N ILE A 45 -15.62 6.58 9.42
CA ILE A 45 -14.53 6.03 8.59
C ILE A 45 -14.11 4.66 9.12
N LEU A 46 -14.00 4.52 10.45
CA LEU A 46 -13.67 3.24 11.07
C LEU A 46 -14.77 2.20 10.80
N GLN A 47 -16.04 2.60 10.83
CA GLN A 47 -17.16 1.73 10.51
C GLN A 47 -17.13 1.29 9.05
N GLU A 48 -16.86 2.20 8.12
CA GLU A 48 -16.77 1.88 6.69
C GLU A 48 -15.60 0.92 6.38
N VAL A 49 -14.47 1.11 7.06
CA VAL A 49 -13.24 0.35 6.82
C VAL A 49 -13.25 -1.02 7.52
N PHE A 50 -13.56 -1.04 8.81
CA PHE A 50 -13.42 -2.22 9.67
C PHE A 50 -14.77 -2.89 10.02
N GLY A 51 -15.89 -2.25 9.67
CA GLY A 51 -17.23 -2.75 9.93
C GLY A 51 -17.64 -2.55 11.39
N ASN A 52 -17.66 -3.63 12.16
CA ASN A 52 -18.09 -3.59 13.56
C ASN A 52 -16.99 -3.04 14.47
N GLU A 53 -17.35 -2.31 15.53
CA GLU A 53 -16.41 -1.73 16.51
C GLU A 53 -15.44 -2.76 17.11
N LYS A 54 -15.87 -4.02 17.27
CA LYS A 54 -15.01 -5.11 17.74
C LYS A 54 -13.79 -5.38 16.85
N ASN A 55 -13.84 -4.94 15.60
CA ASN A 55 -12.76 -5.09 14.62
C ASN A 55 -11.87 -3.84 14.56
N TYR A 56 -12.20 -2.76 15.27
CA TYR A 56 -11.42 -1.54 15.22
C TYR A 56 -10.04 -1.79 15.81
N PRO A 57 -8.99 -1.20 15.22
CA PRO A 57 -7.65 -1.24 15.82
C PRO A 57 -7.71 -0.63 17.22
N LYS A 58 -7.15 -1.34 18.22
CA LYS A 58 -7.04 -0.81 19.59
C LYS A 58 -6.14 0.42 19.68
N ASP A 59 -5.23 0.54 18.72
CA ASP A 59 -4.30 1.63 18.56
C ASP A 59 -4.42 2.20 17.15
N TYR A 60 -4.99 3.39 17.03
CA TYR A 60 -5.17 4.08 15.75
C TYR A 60 -3.84 4.54 15.14
N SER A 61 -2.74 4.57 15.91
CA SER A 61 -1.40 4.78 15.38
C SER A 61 -0.97 3.66 14.41
N LYS A 62 -1.62 2.48 14.49
CA LYS A 62 -1.32 1.34 13.60
C LYS A 62 -2.15 1.34 12.32
N ILE A 63 -3.11 2.26 12.17
CA ILE A 63 -3.87 2.39 10.93
C ILE A 63 -2.92 2.88 9.83
N SER A 64 -2.83 2.09 8.76
CA SER A 64 -1.99 2.35 7.59
C SER A 64 -2.88 2.55 6.36
N PHE A 65 -2.66 3.63 5.63
CA PHE A 65 -3.46 4.00 4.47
C PHE A 65 -2.65 4.85 3.49
N TRP A 66 -3.10 4.92 2.24
CA TRP A 66 -2.46 5.72 1.19
C TRP A 66 -3.50 6.30 0.24
N GLY A 67 -3.26 7.52 -0.24
CA GLY A 67 -4.10 8.24 -1.19
C GLY A 67 -3.57 8.12 -2.61
N THR A 68 -4.45 8.26 -3.59
CA THR A 68 -4.04 8.40 -5.00
C THR A 68 -4.79 9.53 -5.67
N THR A 69 -4.16 10.09 -6.70
CA THR A 69 -4.78 11.13 -7.54
C THR A 69 -5.99 10.58 -8.30
N PRO A 70 -6.90 11.45 -8.77
CA PRO A 70 -8.09 11.00 -9.52
C PRO A 70 -7.72 10.34 -10.85
N SER A 71 -6.57 10.71 -11.43
CA SER A 71 -6.06 10.07 -12.66
C SER A 71 -5.76 8.58 -12.49
N MET A 72 -5.62 8.08 -11.25
CA MET A 72 -5.40 6.68 -10.94
C MET A 72 -6.69 5.91 -10.60
N GLU A 73 -7.86 6.54 -10.68
CA GLU A 73 -9.15 5.97 -10.24
C GLU A 73 -9.44 4.60 -10.86
N ASN A 74 -9.15 4.41 -12.16
CA ASN A 74 -9.40 3.13 -12.82
C ASN A 74 -8.58 1.99 -12.20
N ILE A 75 -7.29 2.22 -11.93
CA ILE A 75 -6.41 1.22 -11.33
C ILE A 75 -6.77 1.02 -9.85
N TRP A 76 -7.09 2.11 -9.15
CA TRP A 76 -7.56 2.07 -7.78
C TRP A 76 -8.83 1.21 -7.64
N LYS A 77 -9.82 1.36 -8.54
CA LYS A 77 -11.06 0.54 -8.57
C LYS A 77 -10.80 -0.96 -8.76
N GLU A 78 -9.68 -1.34 -9.39
CA GLU A 78 -9.34 -2.74 -9.62
C GLU A 78 -8.72 -3.47 -8.42
N MET A 79 -8.26 -2.75 -7.40
CA MET A 79 -7.72 -3.40 -6.21
C MET A 79 -8.82 -4.16 -5.46
N ASN A 80 -8.48 -5.17 -4.68
CA ASN A 80 -9.43 -5.92 -3.86
C ASN A 80 -8.77 -6.27 -2.54
N GLU A 81 -9.58 -6.63 -1.54
CA GLU A 81 -9.02 -7.10 -0.27
C GLU A 81 -8.05 -8.26 -0.51
N ASN A 82 -6.89 -8.21 0.15
CA ASN A 82 -5.76 -9.14 0.02
C ASN A 82 -4.92 -9.04 -1.26
N ASP A 83 -5.23 -8.12 -2.18
CA ASP A 83 -4.28 -7.76 -3.24
C ASP A 83 -2.99 -7.20 -2.63
N LEU A 84 -1.87 -7.40 -3.32
CA LEU A 84 -0.55 -7.03 -2.84
C LEU A 84 -0.13 -5.69 -3.44
N VAL A 85 0.38 -4.78 -2.61
CA VAL A 85 0.95 -3.51 -3.05
C VAL A 85 2.38 -3.37 -2.55
N PHE A 86 3.25 -2.93 -3.45
CA PHE A 86 4.65 -2.62 -3.16
C PHE A 86 4.90 -1.14 -3.32
N PHE A 87 5.60 -0.56 -2.35
CA PHE A 87 5.93 0.85 -2.33
C PHE A 87 7.42 1.06 -2.60
N SER A 88 7.73 1.88 -3.60
CA SER A 88 9.09 2.20 -3.97
C SER A 88 9.46 3.63 -3.63
N LYS A 89 10.67 3.84 -3.13
CA LYS A 89 11.24 5.17 -2.89
C LYS A 89 12.38 5.44 -3.84
N ASN A 90 12.44 6.67 -4.36
CA ASN A 90 13.49 7.08 -5.29
C ASN A 90 14.88 6.74 -4.72
N ASN A 91 15.71 6.11 -5.55
CA ASN A 91 17.06 5.64 -5.21
C ASN A 91 17.18 4.56 -4.11
N GLN A 92 16.07 4.06 -3.56
CA GLN A 92 16.08 3.02 -2.51
C GLN A 92 15.45 1.70 -2.97
N GLY A 93 14.74 1.69 -4.10
CA GLY A 93 13.98 0.52 -4.55
C GLY A 93 12.68 0.39 -3.76
N PHE A 94 12.25 -0.84 -3.51
CA PHE A 94 11.04 -1.15 -2.76
C PHE A 94 11.33 -1.29 -1.27
N VAL A 95 10.63 -0.47 -0.49
CA VAL A 95 10.86 -0.27 0.94
C VAL A 95 9.72 -0.80 1.81
N TYR A 96 8.52 -0.91 1.25
CA TYR A 96 7.37 -1.51 1.93
C TYR A 96 6.56 -2.41 1.02
N MET A 97 5.93 -3.42 1.62
CA MET A 97 4.85 -4.17 1.02
C MET A 97 3.69 -4.29 1.99
N ALA A 98 2.48 -4.37 1.46
CA ALA A 98 1.27 -4.56 2.25
C ALA A 98 0.21 -5.31 1.47
N LYS A 99 -0.83 -5.76 2.18
CA LYS A 99 -2.08 -6.19 1.56
C LYS A 99 -3.10 -5.08 1.64
N ILE A 100 -3.93 -4.97 0.61
CA ILE A 100 -5.11 -4.10 0.64
C ILE A 100 -6.10 -4.65 1.67
N HIS A 101 -6.56 -3.79 2.57
CA HIS A 101 -7.66 -4.08 3.49
C HIS A 101 -8.98 -3.60 2.91
N LYS A 102 -9.07 -2.31 2.55
CA LYS A 102 -10.28 -1.67 2.03
C LYS A 102 -9.93 -0.47 1.18
N ARG A 103 -10.84 -0.07 0.30
CA ARG A 103 -10.79 1.20 -0.43
C ARG A 103 -12.03 2.02 -0.14
N ILE A 104 -11.84 3.32 0.00
CA ILE A 104 -12.90 4.30 0.20
C ILE A 104 -12.55 5.59 -0.56
N VAL A 105 -13.56 6.35 -0.94
CA VAL A 105 -13.37 7.74 -1.35
C VAL A 105 -13.59 8.60 -0.10
N ASN A 106 -12.60 9.36 0.33
CA ASN A 106 -12.72 10.17 1.54
C ASN A 106 -11.96 11.49 1.39
N GLU A 107 -12.70 12.60 1.41
CA GLU A 107 -12.14 13.95 1.30
C GLU A 107 -11.55 14.45 2.62
N ASP A 108 -11.99 13.94 3.77
CA ASP A 108 -11.52 14.41 5.07
C ASP A 108 -10.12 13.88 5.39
N ILE A 109 -9.83 12.62 5.05
CA ILE A 109 -8.45 12.07 5.06
C ILE A 109 -7.56 12.93 4.14
N LYS A 110 -8.05 13.31 2.97
CA LYS A 110 -7.28 14.13 2.05
C LYS A 110 -6.96 15.51 2.63
N LYS A 111 -7.95 16.20 3.19
CA LYS A 111 -7.75 17.50 3.84
C LYS A 111 -6.77 17.41 5.01
N GLU A 112 -6.90 16.37 5.83
CA GLU A 112 -6.08 16.23 7.03
C GLU A 112 -4.61 15.89 6.72
N PHE A 113 -4.36 14.99 5.75
CA PHE A 113 -3.03 14.40 5.56
C PHE A 113 -2.32 14.78 4.25
N TRP A 114 -3.02 15.32 3.25
CA TRP A 114 -2.44 15.61 1.93
C TRP A 114 -2.85 16.97 1.35
N GLU A 115 -3.33 17.91 2.16
CA GLU A 115 -3.69 19.27 1.68
C GLU A 115 -2.45 20.14 1.46
N ILE A 116 -1.61 19.68 0.54
CA ILE A 116 -0.55 20.42 -0.12
C ILE A 116 -0.93 20.36 -1.60
N ASP A 117 -1.48 21.45 -2.14
CA ASP A 117 -1.90 21.68 -3.53
C ASP A 117 -3.35 21.28 -3.94
N ASP A 118 -3.74 21.70 -5.16
CA ASP A 118 -5.03 21.42 -5.82
C ASP A 118 -5.25 19.92 -6.18
N VAL A 119 -4.30 19.04 -5.83
CA VAL A 119 -4.35 17.63 -6.20
C VAL A 119 -5.28 16.86 -5.26
N LYS A 120 -6.28 16.20 -5.83
CA LYS A 120 -7.32 15.48 -5.08
C LYS A 120 -6.89 14.03 -4.76
N TRP A 121 -6.20 13.81 -3.64
CA TRP A 121 -5.80 12.49 -3.16
C TRP A 121 -6.93 11.70 -2.43
N HIS A 122 -8.19 11.91 -2.80
CA HIS A 122 -9.35 11.34 -2.09
C HIS A 122 -9.59 9.84 -2.35
N ASN A 123 -8.90 9.24 -3.31
CA ASN A 123 -9.00 7.80 -3.58
C ASN A 123 -8.06 7.07 -2.62
N VAL A 124 -8.61 6.67 -1.47
CA VAL A 124 -7.83 6.10 -0.35
C VAL A 124 -7.92 4.59 -0.36
N PHE A 125 -6.81 3.93 -0.01
CA PHE A 125 -6.81 2.51 0.31
C PHE A 125 -6.09 2.25 1.64
N PHE A 126 -6.74 1.45 2.48
CA PHE A 126 -6.25 0.99 3.77
C PHE A 126 -5.46 -0.29 3.60
N LEU A 127 -4.46 -0.46 4.46
CA LEU A 127 -3.47 -1.51 4.40
C LEU A 127 -3.52 -2.41 5.64
N LYS A 128 -3.13 -3.66 5.46
CA LYS A 128 -2.89 -4.64 6.52
C LYS A 128 -1.65 -5.48 6.20
N ASP A 129 -1.11 -6.18 7.19
CA ASP A 129 0.11 -7.00 7.05
C ASP A 129 1.28 -6.17 6.50
N VAL A 130 1.46 -4.94 7.00
CA VAL A 130 2.46 -4.03 6.45
C VAL A 130 3.86 -4.46 6.88
N ARG A 131 4.76 -4.58 5.90
CA ARG A 131 6.11 -5.07 6.09
C ARG A 131 7.12 -4.10 5.51
N LYS A 132 8.17 -3.84 6.29
CA LYS A 132 9.40 -3.24 5.81
C LYS A 132 10.16 -4.27 4.99
N ILE A 133 10.55 -3.87 3.79
CA ILE A 133 11.30 -4.69 2.84
C ILE A 133 12.51 -3.94 2.31
N GLN A 134 13.41 -4.66 1.67
CA GLN A 134 14.55 -4.09 0.97
C GLN A 134 14.78 -4.88 -0.32
N ILE A 135 14.03 -4.53 -1.36
CA ILE A 135 14.12 -5.17 -2.67
C ILE A 135 14.51 -4.11 -3.70
N SER A 136 15.59 -4.32 -4.43
CA SER A 136 16.01 -3.35 -5.46
C SER A 136 15.01 -3.29 -6.61
N THR A 137 14.93 -2.15 -7.31
CA THR A 137 14.11 -2.02 -8.53
C THR A 137 14.49 -3.07 -9.58
N LYS A 138 15.78 -3.40 -9.68
CA LYS A 138 16.30 -4.44 -10.58
C LYS A 138 15.74 -5.83 -10.23
N GLU A 139 15.71 -6.19 -8.95
CA GLU A 139 15.12 -7.47 -8.51
C GLU A 139 13.61 -7.50 -8.76
N MET A 140 12.90 -6.42 -8.43
CA MET A 140 11.46 -6.37 -8.67
C MET A 140 11.12 -6.43 -10.17
N ASN A 141 11.89 -5.75 -11.02
CA ASN A 141 11.72 -5.82 -12.47
C ASN A 141 11.87 -7.27 -12.98
N LYS A 142 12.73 -8.10 -12.38
CA LYS A 142 12.82 -9.53 -12.72
C LYS A 142 11.54 -10.28 -12.33
N PHE A 143 11.01 -10.06 -11.13
CA PHE A 143 9.76 -10.70 -10.69
C PHE A 143 8.55 -10.27 -11.53
N ALA A 144 8.48 -8.99 -11.89
CA ALA A 144 7.41 -8.40 -12.69
C ALA A 144 7.57 -8.63 -14.20
N ASN A 145 8.66 -9.29 -14.62
CA ASN A 145 9.08 -9.46 -16.00
C ASN A 145 9.13 -8.16 -16.83
N TYR A 146 9.65 -7.11 -16.21
CA TYR A 146 9.95 -5.83 -16.83
C TYR A 146 11.42 -5.76 -17.28
N LYS A 147 11.70 -4.84 -18.22
CA LYS A 147 13.07 -4.54 -18.61
C LYS A 147 13.85 -4.04 -17.40
N GLU A 148 15.13 -4.35 -17.31
CA GLU A 148 15.96 -4.03 -16.15
C GLU A 148 15.92 -2.54 -15.75
N GLY A 149 15.91 -1.64 -16.73
CA GLY A 149 15.82 -0.19 -16.53
C GLY A 149 14.40 0.38 -16.45
N TYR A 150 13.37 -0.46 -16.26
CA TYR A 150 12.00 0.02 -16.10
C TYR A 150 11.86 0.82 -14.80
N ILE A 151 11.19 1.98 -14.90
CA ILE A 151 10.93 2.89 -13.79
C ILE A 151 9.42 2.91 -13.54
N TYR A 152 9.00 2.55 -12.34
CA TYR A 152 7.62 2.62 -11.90
C TYR A 152 7.17 4.08 -11.77
N ARG A 153 5.99 4.41 -12.30
CA ARG A 153 5.41 5.77 -12.27
C ARG A 153 3.94 5.69 -11.92
N GLY A 154 3.54 6.42 -10.88
CA GLY A 154 2.17 6.39 -10.37
C GLY A 154 1.73 5.01 -9.91
N LEU A 155 0.48 4.91 -9.45
CA LEU A 155 -0.10 3.62 -9.10
C LEU A 155 -0.24 2.78 -10.38
N SER A 156 0.29 1.55 -10.36
CA SER A 156 0.23 0.64 -11.50
C SER A 156 -0.12 -0.77 -11.06
N LYS A 157 -0.75 -1.53 -11.96
CA LYS A 157 -1.10 -2.94 -11.77
C LYS A 157 -0.21 -3.81 -12.64
N LEU A 158 0.32 -4.90 -12.07
CA LEU A 158 1.00 -5.94 -12.83
C LEU A 158 0.01 -6.59 -13.80
N SER A 159 0.41 -6.72 -15.06
CA SER A 159 -0.40 -7.40 -16.07
C SER A 159 -0.75 -8.82 -15.62
N ARG A 160 -2.00 -9.23 -15.86
CA ARG A 160 -2.46 -10.60 -15.59
C ARG A 160 -1.58 -11.66 -16.27
N TYR A 161 -1.01 -11.33 -17.43
CA TYR A 161 -0.12 -12.21 -18.17
C TYR A 161 1.16 -12.57 -17.39
N TRP A 162 1.65 -11.66 -16.54
CA TRP A 162 2.87 -11.86 -15.74
C TRP A 162 2.60 -12.22 -14.28
N SER A 163 1.33 -12.33 -13.90
CA SER A 163 0.96 -12.54 -12.50
C SER A 163 1.40 -13.92 -12.00
N VAL A 164 1.32 -14.95 -12.83
CA VAL A 164 1.71 -16.32 -12.43
C VAL A 164 3.22 -16.38 -12.16
N GLU A 165 4.02 -15.89 -13.10
CA GLU A 165 5.48 -15.87 -12.99
C GLU A 165 5.95 -15.04 -11.80
N PHE A 166 5.26 -13.92 -11.53
CA PHE A 166 5.50 -13.13 -10.33
C PHE A 166 5.27 -13.98 -9.08
N TRP A 167 4.12 -14.64 -8.95
CA TRP A 167 3.80 -15.40 -7.75
C TRP A 167 4.67 -16.64 -7.57
N GLU A 168 5.07 -17.30 -8.64
CA GLU A 168 6.04 -18.41 -8.57
C GLU A 168 7.41 -17.92 -8.09
N SER A 169 7.91 -16.83 -8.66
CA SER A 169 9.26 -16.32 -8.35
C SER A 169 9.32 -15.62 -6.99
N PHE A 170 8.35 -14.73 -6.73
CA PHE A 170 8.30 -13.93 -5.50
C PHE A 170 8.03 -14.80 -4.27
N SER A 171 7.18 -15.83 -4.36
CA SER A 171 6.91 -16.71 -3.22
C SER A 171 8.16 -17.49 -2.81
N ILE A 172 8.94 -17.96 -3.77
CA ILE A 172 10.25 -18.61 -3.53
C ILE A 172 11.22 -17.61 -2.89
N TYR A 173 11.34 -16.41 -3.47
CA TYR A 173 12.20 -15.37 -2.92
C TYR A 173 11.82 -15.01 -1.48
N TYR A 174 10.53 -14.80 -1.22
CA TYR A 174 9.99 -14.50 0.10
C TYR A 174 10.32 -15.61 1.10
N TYR A 175 10.14 -16.87 0.73
CA TYR A 175 10.41 -18.02 1.59
C TYR A 175 11.88 -18.10 2.01
N PHE A 176 12.82 -17.86 1.09
CA PHE A 176 14.26 -17.94 1.37
C PHE A 176 14.85 -16.68 2.00
N ASN A 177 14.14 -15.54 1.97
CA ASN A 177 14.65 -14.25 2.43
C ASN A 177 13.79 -13.63 3.54
N GLN A 178 13.16 -14.43 4.40
CA GLN A 178 12.21 -13.94 5.42
C GLN A 178 12.78 -12.83 6.32
N SER A 179 14.10 -12.81 6.57
CA SER A 179 14.77 -11.75 7.34
C SER A 179 14.67 -10.37 6.70
N LEU A 180 14.38 -10.30 5.40
CA LEU A 180 14.14 -9.06 4.66
C LEU A 180 12.69 -8.55 4.78
N PHE A 181 11.77 -9.30 5.41
CA PHE A 181 10.34 -9.00 5.45
C PHE A 181 9.82 -8.78 6.87
N LYS A 182 10.28 -7.70 7.51
CA LYS A 182 9.94 -7.38 8.90
C LYS A 182 8.54 -6.78 8.97
N LYS A 183 7.67 -7.33 9.83
CA LYS A 183 6.37 -6.72 10.10
C LYS A 183 6.57 -5.45 10.90
N LEU A 184 5.92 -4.37 10.48
CA LEU A 184 5.99 -3.10 11.21
C LEU A 184 5.06 -3.08 12.42
N GLU A 185 4.03 -3.91 12.42
CA GLU A 185 3.13 -4.03 13.56
C GLU A 185 3.80 -4.66 14.80
N ASP A 186 4.96 -5.31 14.60
CA ASP A 186 5.78 -6.02 15.61
C ASP A 186 6.98 -5.18 16.12
N GLU A 187 7.26 -4.02 15.51
CA GLU A 187 8.28 -3.05 15.94
C GLU A 187 7.68 -2.00 16.89
#